data_AF-A0A0D3DKX0-F1
#
_entry.id   AF-A0A0D3DKX0-F1
#
_cell.length_a   1.000
_cell.length_b   1.000
_cell.length_c   1.000
_cell.angle_alpha   90.00
_cell.angle_beta   90.00
_cell.angle_gamma   90.00
#
_symmetry.space_group_name_H-M   'P 1'
#
loop_
_entity.id
_entity.type
_entity.pdbx_description
1 polymer ?
#
loop_
_entity_poly.entity_id
_entity_poly.type
_entity_poly.pdbx_seq_one_letter_code
_entity_poly.pdbx_strand_id
1 'polypeptide(L)'
;MTSKQIYFLLSDGFSLSLEDNFQLLMDLLDQAPPATSVVKTIPWLLWSIWKNRNAILFAATQESPSRIVQLAEEEAHLSLMLGLHGIAMVSVRDLHFENVSIASDHKDTIAAISSPNQWPRYRYLLEEIKELAQSFSMVVFEEEQVSTNSIARDIAKSVLRFGQFQSYLALGGPAWLHERLYREAALNQ
;
A
#
# COMPACT_ATOMS: atom_id res chain seq x y z
N MET A 1 6.93 1.94 -16.11
CA MET A 1 6.16 0.71 -16.34
C MET A 1 4.81 0.83 -15.67
N THR A 2 3.72 0.70 -16.42
CA THR A 2 2.34 0.62 -15.87
C THR A 2 2.01 -0.82 -15.46
N SER A 3 1.03 -1.04 -14.58
CA SER A 3 0.57 -2.40 -14.22
C SER A 3 0.26 -3.26 -15.45
N LYS A 4 -0.25 -2.67 -16.54
CA LYS A 4 -0.49 -3.37 -17.81
C LYS A 4 0.77 -3.92 -18.50
N GLN A 5 1.92 -3.27 -18.36
CA GLN A 5 3.20 -3.78 -18.91
C GLN A 5 3.76 -4.93 -18.08
N ILE A 6 3.46 -4.96 -16.78
CA ILE A 6 3.72 -6.11 -15.91
C ILE A 6 2.82 -7.28 -16.32
N TYR A 7 1.52 -7.06 -16.54
CA TYR A 7 0.64 -8.11 -17.05
C TYR A 7 1.16 -8.71 -18.36
N PHE A 8 1.72 -7.91 -19.27
CA PHE A 8 2.28 -8.41 -20.53
C PHE A 8 3.61 -9.18 -20.34
N LEU A 9 4.49 -8.69 -19.45
CA LEU A 9 5.73 -9.40 -19.08
C LEU A 9 5.46 -10.69 -18.30
N LEU A 10 4.39 -10.75 -17.51
CA LEU A 10 4.04 -11.90 -16.66
C LEU A 10 3.00 -12.83 -17.31
N SER A 11 2.29 -12.40 -18.36
CA SER A 11 1.40 -13.25 -19.16
C SER A 11 2.15 -14.07 -20.19
N ASP A 12 3.25 -13.53 -20.75
CA ASP A 12 4.13 -14.24 -21.68
C ASP A 12 5.46 -14.73 -21.04
N GLY A 13 5.76 -14.38 -19.78
CA GLY A 13 7.15 -14.42 -19.27
C GLY A 13 7.36 -14.78 -17.80
N PHE A 14 6.65 -15.78 -17.27
CA PHE A 14 7.26 -16.65 -16.26
C PHE A 14 7.69 -17.95 -16.94
N SER A 15 8.98 -18.27 -16.90
CA SER A 15 9.46 -19.55 -17.37
C SER A 15 9.00 -20.66 -16.41
N LEU A 16 9.02 -21.92 -16.86
CA LEU A 16 8.77 -23.07 -15.98
C LEU A 16 9.86 -23.21 -14.91
N SER A 17 11.01 -22.53 -15.08
CA SER A 17 12.12 -22.49 -14.14
C SER A 17 11.91 -21.36 -13.14
N LEU A 18 11.80 -21.75 -11.88
CA LEU A 18 11.72 -20.82 -10.75
C LEU A 18 12.98 -19.95 -10.63
N GLU A 19 14.13 -20.46 -11.07
CA GLU A 19 15.42 -19.76 -11.02
C GLU A 19 15.46 -18.60 -12.01
N ASP A 20 14.97 -18.81 -13.24
CA ASP A 20 14.91 -17.74 -14.26
C ASP A 20 13.93 -16.65 -13.81
N ASN A 21 12.81 -17.04 -13.20
CA ASN A 21 11.81 -16.12 -12.67
C ASN A 21 12.37 -15.27 -11.52
N PHE A 22 13.22 -15.88 -10.68
CA PHE A 22 13.90 -15.17 -9.60
C PHE A 22 14.93 -14.19 -10.14
N GLN A 23 15.75 -14.62 -11.12
CA GLN A 23 16.75 -13.76 -11.75
C GLN A 23 16.11 -12.56 -12.45
N LEU A 24 15.03 -12.77 -13.20
CA LEU A 24 14.27 -11.70 -13.84
C LEU A 24 13.77 -10.64 -12.82
N LEU A 25 13.27 -11.08 -11.67
CA LEU A 25 12.78 -10.17 -10.63
C LEU A 25 13.91 -9.39 -9.95
N MET A 26 15.09 -9.99 -9.78
CA MET A 26 16.28 -9.30 -9.27
C MET A 26 16.79 -8.26 -10.27
N ASP A 27 16.85 -8.61 -11.55
CA ASP A 27 17.25 -7.67 -12.61
C ASP A 27 16.28 -6.49 -12.69
N LEU A 28 14.97 -6.73 -12.48
CA LEU A 28 13.96 -5.68 -12.40
C LEU A 28 14.12 -4.78 -11.16
N LEU A 29 14.54 -5.32 -10.02
CA LEU A 29 14.86 -4.52 -8.83
C LEU A 29 16.01 -3.55 -9.10
N ASP A 30 17.05 -4.02 -9.79
CA ASP A 30 18.25 -3.22 -10.07
C ASP A 30 18.01 -2.13 -11.13
N GLN A 31 17.11 -2.38 -12.09
CA GLN A 31 16.85 -1.47 -13.21
C GLN A 31 15.74 -0.45 -12.94
N ALA A 32 14.82 -0.73 -12.01
CA ALA A 32 13.63 0.07 -11.83
C ALA A 32 13.84 1.23 -10.84
N PRO A 33 13.23 2.41 -11.07
CA PRO A 33 13.24 3.49 -10.09
C PRO A 33 12.57 3.04 -8.79
N PRO A 34 13.16 3.33 -7.60
CA PRO A 34 12.69 2.83 -6.30
C PRO A 34 11.25 3.22 -5.94
N ALA A 35 10.71 4.25 -6.60
CA ALA A 35 9.36 4.76 -6.44
C ALA A 35 8.26 3.96 -7.15
N THR A 36 8.61 3.11 -8.12
CA THR A 36 7.61 2.49 -9.01
C THR A 36 6.80 1.42 -8.29
N SER A 37 5.50 1.33 -8.61
CA SER A 37 4.61 0.29 -8.07
C SER A 37 5.19 -1.12 -8.27
N VAL A 38 5.94 -1.32 -9.36
CA VAL A 38 6.62 -2.57 -9.69
C VAL A 38 7.58 -2.99 -8.58
N VAL A 39 8.51 -2.11 -8.20
CA VAL A 39 9.55 -2.38 -7.19
C VAL A 39 8.95 -2.77 -5.85
N LYS A 40 7.82 -2.15 -5.47
CA LYS A 40 7.12 -2.42 -4.21
C LYS A 40 6.45 -3.78 -4.18
N THR A 41 6.07 -4.31 -5.33
CA THR A 41 5.45 -5.63 -5.45
C THR A 41 6.50 -6.74 -5.53
N ILE A 42 7.73 -6.47 -5.96
CA ILE A 42 8.76 -7.51 -6.16
C ILE A 42 9.04 -8.33 -4.89
N PRO A 43 9.23 -7.76 -3.67
CA PRO A 43 9.41 -8.56 -2.46
C PRO A 43 8.26 -9.55 -2.21
N TRP A 44 7.02 -9.13 -2.50
CA TRP A 44 5.83 -9.96 -2.35
C TRP A 44 5.73 -11.03 -3.44
N LEU A 45 6.20 -10.74 -4.66
CA LEU A 45 6.33 -11.73 -5.73
C LEU A 45 7.36 -12.79 -5.38
N LEU A 46 8.56 -12.39 -4.92
CA LEU A 46 9.61 -13.31 -4.48
C LEU A 46 9.12 -14.21 -3.34
N TRP A 47 8.46 -13.62 -2.35
CA TRP A 47 7.84 -14.37 -1.25
C TRP A 47 6.77 -15.34 -1.75
N SER A 48 5.94 -14.93 -2.71
CA SER A 48 4.86 -15.78 -3.24
C SER A 48 5.38 -16.91 -4.12
N ILE A 49 6.43 -16.67 -4.89
CA ILE A 49 7.16 -17.69 -5.64
C ILE A 49 7.77 -18.71 -4.67
N TRP A 50 8.40 -18.24 -3.59
CA TRP A 50 8.94 -19.12 -2.54
C TRP A 50 7.84 -19.95 -1.85
N LYS A 51 6.71 -19.34 -1.48
CA LYS A 51 5.55 -20.04 -0.91
C LYS A 51 5.04 -21.13 -1.86
N ASN A 52 4.90 -20.81 -3.14
CA ASN A 52 4.44 -21.75 -4.16
C ASN A 52 5.40 -22.93 -4.32
N ARG A 53 6.72 -22.67 -4.34
CA ARG A 53 7.74 -23.73 -4.36
C ARG A 53 7.58 -24.69 -3.18
N ASN A 54 7.39 -24.14 -1.98
CA ASN A 54 7.20 -24.96 -0.79
C ASN A 54 5.87 -25.73 -0.83
N ALA A 55 4.81 -25.13 -1.35
CA ALA A 55 3.53 -25.82 -1.54
C ALA A 55 3.65 -27.02 -2.50
N ILE A 56 4.43 -26.88 -3.57
CA ILE A 56 4.71 -28.00 -4.49
C ILE A 56 5.49 -29.11 -3.76
N LEU A 57 6.56 -28.74 -3.04
CA LEU A 57 7.44 -29.70 -2.37
C LEU A 57 6.76 -30.44 -1.20
N PHE A 58 5.88 -29.76 -0.46
CA PHE A 58 5.33 -30.28 0.80
C PHE A 58 3.84 -30.58 0.78
N ALA A 59 3.08 -30.07 -0.21
CA ALA A 59 1.64 -30.25 -0.32
C ALA A 59 1.17 -30.75 -1.70
N ALA A 60 2.08 -30.90 -2.68
CA ALA A 60 1.77 -31.28 -4.07
C ALA A 60 0.71 -30.38 -4.73
N THR A 61 0.57 -29.15 -4.26
CA THR A 61 -0.33 -28.13 -4.82
C THR A 61 0.47 -27.05 -5.53
N GLN A 62 -0.06 -26.53 -6.63
CA GLN A 62 0.55 -25.45 -7.39
C GLN A 62 -0.49 -24.38 -7.72
N GLU A 63 -0.19 -23.13 -7.34
CA GLU A 63 -0.97 -21.97 -7.76
C GLU A 63 -0.51 -21.50 -9.14
N SER A 64 -1.43 -20.95 -9.94
CA SER A 64 -1.08 -20.43 -11.27
C SER A 64 -0.20 -19.17 -11.15
N PRO A 65 0.74 -18.94 -12.07
CA PRO A 65 1.56 -17.72 -12.07
C PRO A 65 0.73 -16.43 -12.06
N SER A 66 -0.38 -16.40 -12.81
CA SER A 66 -1.32 -15.28 -12.81
C SER A 66 -1.93 -15.01 -11.43
N ARG A 67 -2.29 -16.07 -10.68
CA ARG A 67 -2.84 -15.95 -9.34
C ARG A 67 -1.78 -15.49 -8.34
N ILE A 68 -0.55 -15.97 -8.47
CA ILE A 68 0.60 -15.55 -7.65
C ILE A 68 0.85 -14.05 -7.76
N VAL A 69 0.82 -13.52 -8.99
CA VAL A 69 1.01 -12.08 -9.24
C VAL A 69 -0.12 -11.28 -8.62
N GLN A 70 -1.35 -11.68 -8.89
CA GLN A 70 -2.52 -10.97 -8.38
C GLN A 70 -2.51 -10.92 -6.84
N LEU A 71 -2.22 -12.05 -6.19
CA LEU A 71 -2.10 -12.10 -4.73
C LEU A 71 -0.98 -11.22 -4.19
N ALA A 72 0.18 -11.19 -4.87
CA ALA A 72 1.29 -10.33 -4.47
C ALA A 72 0.93 -8.84 -4.62
N GLU A 73 0.21 -8.47 -5.68
CA GLU A 73 -0.30 -7.10 -5.89
C GLU A 73 -1.31 -6.71 -4.80
N GLU A 74 -2.30 -7.56 -4.52
CA GLU A 74 -3.31 -7.36 -3.48
C GLU A 74 -2.64 -7.24 -2.08
N GLU A 75 -1.71 -8.14 -1.76
CA GLU A 75 -0.98 -8.14 -0.48
C GLU A 75 -0.14 -6.87 -0.32
N ALA A 76 0.61 -6.49 -1.35
CA ALA A 76 1.45 -5.30 -1.34
C ALA A 76 0.60 -4.03 -1.19
N HIS A 77 -0.52 -3.95 -1.89
CA HIS A 77 -1.40 -2.77 -1.87
C HIS A 77 -2.04 -2.58 -0.49
N LEU A 78 -2.60 -3.64 0.10
CA LEU A 78 -3.23 -3.54 1.41
C LEU A 78 -2.21 -3.24 2.53
N SER A 79 -1.05 -3.91 2.50
CA SER A 79 0.03 -3.63 3.47
C SER A 79 0.48 -2.16 3.40
N LEU A 80 0.55 -1.61 2.19
CA LEU A 80 0.93 -0.23 1.97
C LEU A 80 -0.16 0.73 2.48
N MET A 81 -1.43 0.47 2.18
CA MET A 81 -2.53 1.31 2.63
C MET A 81 -2.63 1.36 4.15
N LEU A 82 -2.46 0.23 4.84
CA LEU A 82 -2.41 0.18 6.30
C LEU A 82 -1.24 1.01 6.86
N GLY A 83 -0.04 0.89 6.27
CA GLY A 83 1.11 1.70 6.67
C GLY A 83 0.88 3.21 6.49
N LEU A 84 0.22 3.61 5.41
CA LEU A 84 -0.14 5.02 5.18
C LEU A 84 -1.12 5.56 6.23
N HIS A 85 -2.06 4.74 6.70
CA HIS A 85 -2.95 5.13 7.81
C HIS A 85 -2.17 5.35 9.10
N GLY A 86 -1.23 4.46 9.43
CA GLY A 86 -0.35 4.63 10.60
C GLY A 86 0.44 5.95 10.55
N ILE A 87 1.02 6.28 9.39
CA ILE A 87 1.74 7.55 9.19
C ILE A 87 0.80 8.76 9.33
N ALA A 88 -0.40 8.69 8.75
CA ALA A 88 -1.40 9.74 8.88
C ALA A 88 -1.79 9.98 10.35
N MET A 89 -2.00 8.89 11.11
CA MET A 89 -2.28 8.94 12.54
C MET A 89 -1.14 9.59 13.33
N VAL A 90 0.10 9.16 13.11
CA VAL A 90 1.27 9.79 13.75
C VAL A 90 1.30 11.30 13.45
N SER A 91 1.03 11.67 12.19
CA SER A 91 1.04 13.07 11.76
C SER A 91 -0.01 13.92 12.49
N VAL A 92 -1.25 13.45 12.59
CA VAL A 92 -2.32 14.21 13.27
C VAL A 92 -2.14 14.24 14.78
N ARG A 93 -1.56 13.19 15.37
CA ARG A 93 -1.17 13.16 16.79
C ARG A 93 -0.09 14.20 17.09
N ASP A 94 0.95 14.27 16.24
CA ASP A 94 2.06 15.20 16.40
C ASP A 94 1.61 16.67 16.18
N LEU A 95 0.50 16.88 15.48
CA LEU A 95 -0.20 18.16 15.36
C LEU A 95 -1.19 18.43 16.52
N HIS A 96 -1.23 17.57 17.53
CA HIS A 96 -2.08 17.67 18.72
C HIS A 96 -3.60 17.67 18.45
N PHE A 97 -4.04 17.02 17.36
CA PHE A 97 -5.46 16.76 17.18
C PHE A 97 -5.91 15.62 18.10
N GLU A 98 -6.97 15.86 18.87
CA GLU A 98 -7.50 14.87 19.83
C GLU A 98 -8.72 14.11 19.28
N ASN A 99 -9.48 14.73 18.38
CA ASN A 99 -10.68 14.14 17.75
C ASN A 99 -10.47 14.13 16.23
N VAL A 100 -10.37 12.93 15.64
CA VAL A 100 -9.98 12.76 14.24
C VAL A 100 -10.92 11.81 13.52
N SER A 101 -11.31 12.16 12.29
CA SER A 101 -11.84 11.20 11.31
C SER A 101 -10.76 10.89 10.27
N ILE A 102 -10.50 9.60 10.05
CA ILE A 102 -9.55 9.10 9.05
C ILE A 102 -10.35 8.36 7.98
N ALA A 103 -10.53 9.02 6.85
CA ALA A 103 -11.27 8.48 5.73
C ALA A 103 -10.36 7.72 4.75
N SER A 104 -10.90 6.66 4.14
CA SER A 104 -10.26 5.95 3.03
C SER A 104 -11.25 5.45 2.00
N ASP A 105 -10.86 5.52 0.73
CA ASP A 105 -11.59 4.92 -0.37
C ASP A 105 -11.15 3.47 -0.67
N HIS A 106 -10.22 2.91 0.11
CA HIS A 106 -9.82 1.50 0.02
C HIS A 106 -10.56 0.65 1.06
N LYS A 107 -11.67 0.05 0.61
CA LYS A 107 -12.60 -0.70 1.47
C LYS A 107 -11.95 -1.79 2.31
N ASP A 108 -11.03 -2.56 1.71
CA ASP A 108 -10.34 -3.64 2.43
C ASP A 108 -9.50 -3.11 3.59
N THR A 109 -8.99 -1.88 3.50
CA THR A 109 -8.27 -1.24 4.62
C THR A 109 -9.21 -0.94 5.77
N ILE A 110 -10.38 -0.34 5.47
CA ILE A 110 -11.39 -0.03 6.49
C ILE A 110 -11.93 -1.33 7.11
N ALA A 111 -12.19 -2.35 6.30
CA ALA A 111 -12.61 -3.66 6.77
C ALA A 111 -11.54 -4.33 7.65
N ALA A 112 -10.26 -4.24 7.28
CA ALA A 112 -9.15 -4.79 8.06
C ALA A 112 -9.00 -4.11 9.41
N ILE A 113 -9.09 -2.78 9.46
CA ILE A 113 -9.05 -2.00 10.71
C ILE A 113 -10.27 -2.30 11.59
N SER A 114 -11.45 -2.42 10.98
CA SER A 114 -12.70 -2.67 11.70
C SER A 114 -12.80 -4.10 12.26
N SER A 115 -12.17 -5.08 11.61
CA SER A 115 -12.20 -6.48 12.02
C SER A 115 -10.83 -7.16 11.94
N PRO A 116 -9.84 -6.76 12.76
CA PRO A 116 -8.45 -7.22 12.63
C PRO A 116 -8.26 -8.74 12.72
N ASN A 117 -9.12 -9.41 13.48
CA ASN A 117 -9.08 -10.85 13.67
C ASN A 117 -9.34 -11.65 12.37
N GLN A 118 -10.01 -11.04 11.37
CA GLN A 118 -10.24 -11.66 10.06
C GLN A 118 -9.03 -11.50 9.12
N TRP A 119 -8.05 -10.68 9.50
CA TRP A 119 -6.90 -10.29 8.69
C TRP A 119 -5.57 -10.63 9.39
N PRO A 120 -5.35 -11.88 9.85
CA PRO A 120 -4.23 -12.25 10.72
C PRO A 120 -2.84 -12.03 10.08
N ARG A 121 -2.77 -11.98 8.74
CA ARG A 121 -1.54 -11.68 8.01
C ARG A 121 -1.00 -10.27 8.28
N TYR A 122 -1.89 -9.31 8.53
CA TYR A 122 -1.54 -7.91 8.75
C TYR A 122 -1.56 -7.53 10.24
N ARG A 123 -1.58 -8.53 11.13
CA ARG A 123 -1.73 -8.35 12.59
C ARG A 123 -0.80 -7.28 13.14
N TYR A 124 0.48 -7.32 12.77
CA TYR A 124 1.47 -6.34 13.23
C TYR A 124 1.06 -4.90 12.91
N LEU A 125 0.69 -4.61 11.65
CA LEU A 125 0.27 -3.27 11.23
C LEU A 125 -1.05 -2.85 11.88
N LEU A 126 -1.97 -3.80 12.04
CA LEU A 126 -3.27 -3.55 12.67
C LEU A 126 -3.14 -3.31 14.18
N GLU A 127 -2.18 -3.98 14.83
CA GLU A 127 -1.82 -3.73 16.24
C GLU A 127 -1.20 -2.34 16.40
N GLU A 128 -0.29 -1.94 15.51
CA GLU A 128 0.30 -0.59 15.52
C GLU A 128 -0.78 0.50 15.36
N ILE A 129 -1.70 0.34 14.40
CA ILE A 129 -2.85 1.25 14.21
C ILE A 129 -3.72 1.28 15.47
N LYS A 130 -3.99 0.13 16.09
CA LYS A 130 -4.80 0.03 17.31
C LYS A 130 -4.12 0.70 18.51
N GLU A 131 -2.81 0.58 18.65
CA GLU A 131 -2.04 1.26 19.69
C GLU A 131 -2.05 2.76 19.47
N LEU A 132 -1.83 3.23 18.24
CA LEU A 132 -1.91 4.65 17.88
C LEU A 132 -3.31 5.22 18.13
N ALA A 133 -4.37 4.45 17.86
CA ALA A 133 -5.76 4.88 18.09
C ALA A 133 -6.02 5.26 19.55
N GLN A 134 -5.32 4.64 20.51
CA GLN A 134 -5.44 4.95 21.94
C GLN A 134 -4.83 6.30 22.33
N SER A 135 -4.02 6.91 21.46
CA SER A 135 -3.46 8.24 21.70
C SER A 135 -4.42 9.39 21.41
N PHE A 136 -5.63 9.09 20.91
CA PHE A 136 -6.68 10.07 20.60
C PHE A 136 -7.83 9.98 21.58
N SER A 137 -8.46 11.12 21.88
CA SER A 137 -9.73 11.19 22.60
C SER A 137 -10.87 10.55 21.80
N MET A 138 -10.86 10.77 20.48
CA MET A 138 -11.77 10.11 19.55
C MET A 138 -11.09 9.90 18.20
N VAL A 139 -11.18 8.68 17.67
CA VAL A 139 -10.78 8.38 16.29
C VAL A 139 -11.84 7.53 15.62
N VAL A 140 -12.23 7.93 14.41
CA VAL A 140 -13.19 7.19 13.57
C VAL A 140 -12.53 6.88 12.24
N PHE A 141 -12.75 5.67 11.73
CA PHE A 141 -12.32 5.26 10.40
C PHE A 141 -13.53 5.18 9.48
N GLU A 142 -13.50 5.89 8.37
CA GLU A 142 -14.67 6.07 7.49
C GLU A 142 -14.36 5.65 6.05
N GLU A 143 -15.36 5.08 5.36
CA GLU A 143 -15.28 4.87 3.91
C GLU A 143 -15.60 6.17 3.18
N GLU A 144 -14.82 6.48 2.14
CA GLU A 144 -15.01 7.67 1.32
C GLU A 144 -15.05 7.34 -0.18
N GLN A 145 -15.67 8.21 -0.98
CA GLN A 145 -15.68 8.07 -2.44
C GLN A 145 -14.32 8.46 -3.04
N VAL A 146 -13.92 7.72 -4.08
CA VAL A 146 -12.68 7.98 -4.83
C VAL A 146 -12.62 9.42 -5.38
N SER A 147 -13.77 10.00 -5.71
CA SER A 147 -13.89 11.37 -6.23
C SER A 147 -13.51 12.44 -5.22
N THR A 148 -13.74 12.20 -3.92
CA THR A 148 -13.44 13.15 -2.83
C THR A 148 -12.08 12.88 -2.18
N ASN A 149 -11.55 11.66 -2.31
CA ASN A 149 -10.23 11.31 -1.77
C ASN A 149 -9.04 11.64 -2.70
N SER A 150 -9.18 12.63 -3.60
CA SER A 150 -8.19 12.90 -4.65
C SER A 150 -6.87 13.43 -4.08
N ILE A 151 -6.94 14.28 -3.05
CA ILE A 151 -5.76 14.86 -2.39
C ILE A 151 -4.99 13.80 -1.62
N ALA A 152 -5.66 12.94 -0.85
CA ALA A 152 -4.96 11.90 -0.08
C ALA A 152 -4.25 10.90 -1.02
N ARG A 153 -4.82 10.62 -2.20
CA ARG A 153 -4.14 9.81 -3.23
C ARG A 153 -2.87 10.47 -3.75
N ASP A 154 -2.89 11.78 -3.98
CA ASP A 154 -1.71 12.50 -4.47
C ASP A 154 -0.63 12.64 -3.38
N ILE A 155 -1.06 12.82 -2.12
CA ILE A 155 -0.22 12.72 -0.92
C ILE A 155 0.45 11.34 -0.84
N ALA A 156 -0.32 10.26 -0.96
CA ALA A 156 0.18 8.89 -0.93
C ALA A 156 1.20 8.65 -2.05
N LYS A 157 0.89 9.04 -3.29
CA LYS A 157 1.83 8.95 -4.42
C LYS A 157 3.13 9.73 -4.16
N SER A 158 3.05 10.90 -3.53
CA SER A 158 4.22 11.72 -3.19
C SER A 158 5.11 11.02 -2.15
N VAL A 159 4.55 10.59 -1.02
CA VAL A 159 5.25 9.82 0.03
C VAL A 159 5.96 8.61 -0.58
N LEU A 160 5.22 7.90 -1.44
CA LEU A 160 5.68 6.72 -2.12
C LEU A 160 6.78 6.97 -3.15
N ARG A 161 6.82 8.15 -3.75
CA ARG A 161 7.79 8.48 -4.79
C ARG A 161 9.12 8.92 -4.19
N PHE A 162 9.09 9.60 -3.05
CA PHE A 162 10.28 10.20 -2.46
C PHE A 162 10.78 9.48 -1.21
N GLY A 163 10.12 8.39 -0.79
CA GLY A 163 10.49 7.64 0.42
C GLY A 163 10.37 8.49 1.69
N GLN A 164 9.58 9.56 1.64
CA GLN A 164 9.42 10.51 2.73
C GLN A 164 8.26 10.07 3.60
N PHE A 165 8.56 9.25 4.60
CA PHE A 165 7.60 8.76 5.59
C PHE A 165 7.41 9.71 6.79
N GLN A 166 8.04 10.89 6.73
CA GLN A 166 7.88 11.96 7.71
C GLN A 166 6.81 12.94 7.23
N SER A 167 5.94 13.38 8.15
CA SER A 167 4.85 14.31 7.86
C SER A 167 5.39 15.63 7.29
N TYR A 168 5.30 15.84 5.97
CA TYR A 168 5.58 17.15 5.39
C TYR A 168 4.54 18.20 5.82
N LEU A 169 3.37 17.77 6.33
CA LEU A 169 2.37 18.69 6.90
C LEU A 169 2.94 19.46 8.10
N ALA A 170 3.78 18.82 8.92
CA ALA A 170 4.45 19.48 10.04
C ALA A 170 5.52 20.50 9.60
N LEU A 171 5.97 20.47 8.34
CA LEU A 171 6.95 21.38 7.76
C LEU A 171 6.33 22.39 6.78
N GLY A 172 5.00 22.54 6.80
CA GLY A 172 4.28 23.46 5.93
C GLY A 172 3.97 22.93 4.53
N GLY A 173 4.30 21.67 4.22
CA GLY A 173 3.90 20.97 3.00
C GLY A 173 4.54 21.48 1.70
N PRO A 174 4.57 20.64 0.63
CA PRO A 174 5.10 21.05 -0.66
C PRO A 174 4.14 22.02 -1.39
N ALA A 175 4.68 22.91 -2.22
CA ALA A 175 3.89 23.94 -2.93
C ALA A 175 2.71 23.40 -3.73
N TRP A 176 2.84 22.22 -4.34
CA TRP A 176 1.75 21.58 -5.10
C TRP A 176 0.54 21.24 -4.22
N LEU A 177 0.75 20.95 -2.93
CA LEU A 177 -0.32 20.59 -2.00
C LEU A 177 -1.19 21.80 -1.68
N HIS A 178 -0.58 22.97 -1.46
CA HIS A 178 -1.29 24.23 -1.25
C HIS A 178 -2.16 24.59 -2.45
N GLU A 179 -1.61 24.47 -3.65
CA GLU A 179 -2.37 24.72 -4.88
C GLU A 179 -3.56 23.75 -5.03
N ARG A 180 -3.38 22.48 -4.64
CA ARG A 180 -4.42 21.47 -4.72
C ARG A 180 -5.55 21.72 -3.71
N LEU A 181 -5.20 22.00 -2.46
CA LEU A 181 -6.15 22.34 -1.39
C LEU A 181 -6.98 23.57 -1.75
N TYR A 182 -6.34 24.61 -2.29
CA TYR A 182 -7.03 25.82 -2.73
C TYR A 182 -8.05 25.54 -3.83
N ARG A 183 -7.69 24.71 -4.82
CA ARG A 183 -8.62 24.33 -5.90
C ARG A 183 -9.80 23.49 -5.41
N GLU A 184 -9.59 22.59 -4.47
CA GLU A 184 -10.67 21.76 -3.90
C GLU A 184 -11.61 22.59 -3.02
N ALA A 185 -11.07 23.49 -2.20
CA ALA A 185 -11.87 24.44 -1.43
C ALA A 185 -12.72 25.36 -2.33
N ALA A 186 -12.22 25.73 -3.51
CA ALA A 186 -12.96 26.54 -4.48
C ALA A 186 -14.05 25.79 -5.24
N LEU A 187 -13.99 24.45 -5.29
CA LEU A 187 -14.99 23.59 -5.93
C LEU A 187 -16.15 23.20 -5.00
N ASN A 188 -15.94 23.31 -3.69
CA ASN A 188 -16.92 22.98 -2.64
C ASN A 188 -17.69 24.20 -2.10
N GLN A 189 -17.58 25.37 -2.75
CA GLN A 189 -18.38 26.58 -2.51
C GLN A 189 -19.47 26.72 -3.58
#